data_AF-A0A249P659-F1
#
_entry.id   AF-A0A249P659-F1
#
_cell.length_a   1.000
_cell.length_b   1.000
_cell.length_c   1.000
_cell.angle_alpha   90.00
_cell.angle_beta   90.00
_cell.angle_gamma   90.00
#
_symmetry.space_group_name_H-M   'P 1'
#
loop_
_entity.id
_entity.type
_entity.pdbx_description
1 polymer ?
#
loop_
_entity_poly.entity_id
_entity_poly.type
_entity_poly.pdbx_seq_one_letter_code
_entity_poly.pdbx_strand_id
1 'polypeptide(L)' 'MALAVKPKAPAITPEEVERRRKMVRSAFRSNAMEGLRPNPACQPIFEAYIAGEIELDEMMPRVKAILGIK' A
#
# COMPACT_ATOMS: atom_id res chain seq x y z
N MET A 1 7.92 20.78 14.61
CA MET A 1 6.59 20.71 13.95
C MET A 1 5.94 19.40 14.36
N ALA A 2 4.86 19.46 15.15
CA ALA A 2 4.14 18.26 15.56
C ALA A 2 3.23 17.83 14.42
N LEU A 3 3.57 16.72 13.75
CA LEU A 3 2.65 16.07 12.82
C LEU A 3 1.52 15.49 13.67
N ALA A 4 0.31 16.03 13.50
CA ALA A 4 -0.88 15.52 14.14
C ALA A 4 -1.05 14.04 13.76
N VAL A 5 -0.79 13.14 14.70
CA VAL A 5 -1.11 11.72 14.56
C VAL A 5 -2.63 11.62 14.60
N LYS A 6 -3.25 11.53 13.41
CA LYS A 6 -4.69 11.24 13.28
C LYS A 6 -5.03 9.99 14.09
N PRO A 7 -6.21 9.94 14.75
CA PRO A 7 -6.58 8.80 15.59
C PRO A 7 -6.61 7.50 14.76
N LYS A 8 -5.99 6.45 15.32
CA LYS A 8 -5.85 5.11 14.74
C LYS A 8 -7.21 4.40 14.75
N ALA A 9 -8.00 4.57 13.69
CA ALA A 9 -9.16 3.71 13.45
C ALA A 9 -8.72 2.50 12.61
N PRO A 10 -9.13 1.27 12.93
CA PRO A 10 -9.24 0.23 11.90
C PRO A 10 -10.45 0.63 11.04
N ALA A 11 -10.23 1.45 10.01
CA ALA A 11 -11.28 2.24 9.37
C ALA A 11 -12.13 1.45 8.35
N ILE A 12 -11.78 0.20 8.06
CA ILE A 12 -12.35 -0.58 6.96
C ILE A 12 -12.77 -1.98 7.42
N THR A 13 -13.77 -2.54 6.76
CA THR A 13 -14.33 -3.84 7.13
C THR A 13 -13.36 -4.99 6.78
N PRO A 14 -13.49 -6.17 7.41
CA PRO A 14 -12.69 -7.35 7.06
C PRO A 14 -12.78 -7.72 5.57
N GLU A 15 -13.94 -7.54 4.95
CA GLU A 15 -14.16 -7.77 3.53
C GLU A 15 -13.33 -6.80 2.67
N GLU A 16 -13.24 -5.53 3.08
CA GLU A 16 -12.42 -4.54 2.38
C GLU A 16 -10.92 -4.81 2.57
N VAL A 17 -10.49 -5.26 3.75
CA VAL A 17 -9.11 -5.71 3.98
C VAL A 17 -8.76 -6.86 3.02
N GLU A 18 -9.62 -7.87 2.91
CA GLU A 18 -9.36 -9.01 2.02
C GLU A 18 -9.40 -8.59 0.54
N ARG A 19 -10.32 -7.69 0.16
CA ARG A 19 -10.36 -7.10 -1.17
C ARG A 19 -9.04 -6.39 -1.49
N ARG A 20 -8.53 -5.54 -0.59
CA ARG A 20 -7.26 -4.83 -0.76
C ARG A 20 -6.07 -5.80 -0.82
N ARG A 21 -6.02 -6.84 0.03
CA ARG A 21 -5.00 -7.91 -0.04
C ARG A 21 -4.99 -8.60 -1.39
N LYS A 22 -6.17 -8.94 -1.91
CA LYS A 22 -6.30 -9.57 -3.25
C LYS A 22 -5.78 -8.65 -4.34
N MET A 23 -6.08 -7.34 -4.28
CA MET A 23 -5.57 -6.35 -5.24
C MET A 23 -4.04 -6.28 -5.22
N VAL A 24 -3.42 -6.11 -4.04
CA VAL A 24 -1.96 -6.02 -3.91
C VAL A 24 -1.28 -7.30 -4.41
N ARG A 25 -1.77 -8.48 -4.00
CA ARG A 25 -1.27 -9.78 -4.47
C ARG A 25 -1.40 -9.94 -5.99
N SER A 26 -2.50 -9.48 -6.58
CA SER A 26 -2.70 -9.50 -8.03
C SER A 26 -1.70 -8.59 -8.73
N ALA A 27 -1.46 -7.38 -8.23
CA ALA A 27 -0.48 -6.45 -8.78
C ALA A 27 0.94 -7.04 -8.74
N PHE A 28 1.33 -7.68 -7.63
CA PHE A 28 2.62 -8.38 -7.54
C PHE A 28 2.73 -9.53 -8.52
N ARG A 29 1.64 -10.30 -8.72
CA ARG A 29 1.62 -11.36 -9.72
C ARG A 29 1.79 -10.82 -11.14
N SER A 30 1.08 -9.74 -11.49
CA SER A 30 1.23 -9.08 -12.79
C SER A 30 2.66 -8.57 -13.00
N ASN A 31 3.24 -7.90 -12.00
CA ASN A 31 4.63 -7.46 -12.05
C ASN A 31 5.62 -8.62 -12.23
N ALA A 32 5.38 -9.75 -11.56
CA ALA A 32 6.22 -10.94 -11.69
C ALA A 32 6.18 -11.56 -13.10
N MET A 33 5.06 -11.46 -13.83
CA MET A 33 4.97 -11.90 -15.23
C MET A 33 5.88 -11.08 -16.15
N GLU A 34 6.12 -9.81 -15.79
CA GLU A 34 7.08 -8.90 -16.46
C GLU A 34 8.52 -9.05 -15.91
N GLY A 35 8.79 -10.05 -15.07
CA GLY A 35 10.09 -10.28 -14.45
C GLY A 35 10.46 -9.32 -13.31
N LEU A 36 9.52 -8.47 -12.88
CA LEU A 36 9.73 -7.52 -11.78
C LEU A 36 9.53 -8.20 -10.42
N ARG A 37 10.33 -7.79 -9.44
CA ARG A 37 10.19 -8.22 -8.04
C ARG A 37 9.66 -7.07 -7.17
N PRO A 38 8.79 -7.34 -6.19
CA PRO A 38 8.39 -6.32 -5.23
C PRO A 38 9.62 -5.77 -4.51
N ASN A 39 9.71 -4.43 -4.41
CA ASN A 39 10.73 -3.79 -3.59
C ASN A 39 10.35 -3.93 -2.11
N PRO A 40 11.17 -4.58 -1.26
CA PRO A 40 10.87 -4.75 0.17
C PRO A 40 10.65 -3.42 0.91
N ALA A 41 11.28 -2.32 0.46
CA ALA A 41 11.08 -1.00 1.05
C ALA A 41 9.64 -0.48 0.88
N CYS A 42 8.91 -0.95 -0.15
CA CYS A 42 7.52 -0.59 -0.36
C CYS A 42 6.54 -1.41 0.50
N GLN A 43 6.98 -2.51 1.11
CA GLN A 43 6.11 -3.44 1.84
C GLN A 43 5.28 -2.74 2.94
N PRO A 44 5.84 -1.87 3.79
CA PRO A 44 5.06 -1.19 4.83
C PRO A 44 3.96 -0.28 4.27
N ILE A 45 4.13 0.26 3.06
CA ILE A 45 3.13 1.12 2.42
C ILE A 45 1.92 0.27 1.97
N PHE A 46 2.17 -0.90 1.40
CA PHE A 46 1.09 -1.81 1.00
C PHE A 46 0.34 -2.36 2.22
N GLU A 47 1.04 -2.65 3.31
CA GLU A 47 0.43 -3.07 4.58
C GLU A 47 -0.46 -1.98 5.18
N ALA A 48 0.00 -0.73 5.17
CA ALA A 48 -0.80 0.42 5.60
C ALA A 48 -2.07 0.59 4.75
N TYR A 49 -1.98 0.43 3.42
CA TYR A 49 -3.16 0.47 2.53
C TYR A 49 -4.12 -0.68 2.82
N ILE A 50 -3.60 -1.91 2.98
CA ILE A 50 -4.39 -3.09 3.30
C ILE A 50 -5.11 -2.95 4.65
N ALA A 51 -4.47 -2.33 5.63
CA ALA A 51 -5.04 -2.08 6.95
C ALA A 51 -6.03 -0.90 6.98
N GLY A 52 -6.13 -0.13 5.89
CA GLY A 52 -6.97 1.07 5.83
C GLY A 52 -6.39 2.27 6.57
N GLU A 53 -5.08 2.26 6.84
CA GLU A 53 -4.37 3.38 7.47
C GLU A 53 -4.06 4.51 6.48
N ILE A 54 -4.00 4.16 5.19
CA ILE A 54 -3.85 5.10 4.08
C ILE A 54 -4.76 4.71 2.92
N GLU A 55 -5.12 5.69 2.10
CA GLU A 55 -5.88 5.47 0.88
C GLU A 55 -4.99 5.31 -0.36
N LEU A 56 -5.59 4.89 -1.47
CA LEU A 56 -4.83 4.57 -2.70
C LEU A 56 -4.09 5.80 -3.28
N ASP A 57 -4.71 6.97 -3.18
CA ASP A 57 -4.15 8.26 -3.60
C ASP A 57 -2.97 8.71 -2.71
N GLU A 58 -2.92 8.26 -1.46
CA GLU A 58 -1.76 8.42 -0.57
C GLU A 58 -0.69 7.34 -0.80
N MET A 59 -1.10 6.11 -1.16
CA MET A 59 -0.23 4.96 -1.36
C MET A 59 0.72 5.15 -2.54
N MET A 60 0.20 5.50 -3.72
CA MET A 60 0.99 5.55 -4.96
C MET A 60 2.12 6.60 -4.94
N PRO A 61 1.92 7.83 -4.43
CA PRO A 61 3.01 8.80 -4.27
C PRO A 61 4.14 8.30 -3.37
N ARG A 62 3.82 7.59 -2.28
CA ARG A 62 4.84 7.03 -1.37
C ARG A 62 5.64 5.92 -2.04
N VAL A 63 4.98 5.03 -2.80
CA VAL A 63 5.65 3.99 -3.59
C VAL A 63 6.59 4.63 -4.63
N LYS A 64 6.10 5.63 -5.38
CA LYS A 64 6.90 6.38 -6.36
C LYS A 64 8.14 7.02 -5.74
N ALA A 65 7.99 7.65 -4.57
CA ALA A 65 9.10 8.26 -3.85
C ALA A 65 10.20 7.25 -3.48
N ILE A 66 9.82 6.03 -3.04
CA ILE A 66 10.79 4.95 -2.74
C ILE A 66 11.48 4.46 -4.01
N LEU A 67 10.74 4.35 -5.12
CA LEU A 67 11.28 3.86 -6.39
C LEU A 67 12.03 4.93 -7.20
N GLY A 68 12.03 6.19 -6.76
CA GLY A 68 12.63 7.31 -7.49
C GLY A 68 11.92 7.66 -8.81
N ILE A 69 10.65 7.28 -8.94
CA ILE A 69 9.83 7.51 -10.15
C ILE A 69 9.07 8.82 -9.97
N LYS A 70 9.14 9.72 -10.97
CA LYS A 70 8.35 10.97 -11.00
C LYS A 70 6.91 10.68 -11.46
#